data_AF-A0A9P1A5N9-F1
#
_entry.id   AF-A0A9P1A5N9-F1
#
_cell.length_a   1.000
_cell.length_b   1.000
_cell.length_c   1.000
_cell.angle_alpha   90.00
_cell.angle_beta   90.00
_cell.angle_gamma   90.00
#
_symmetry.space_group_name_H-M   'P 1'
#
loop_
_entity.id
_entity.type
_entity.pdbx_description
1 polymer ?
#
loop_
_entity_poly.entity_id
_entity_poly.type
_entity_poly.pdbx_seq_one_letter_code
_entity_poly.pdbx_strand_id
1 'polypeptide(L)'
;MEGELSGIKNERQIAWFGFSAVSFNDCVFNAFVDSWEEVCNEEFRGKLKKFNEKARVDFLSFPFLDKSMEKLFKMMKRYCVSDIFNLPDSVTLPECKQMQIAAAKEATKNQAQAEKELAAKLEQIRLLRIKIVERRNHIVAVNESIEVLHEMEKGEEQLIKRKNKVLDSPARKMSPV
;
A
#
# COMPACT_ATOMS: atom_id res chain seq x y z
N MET A 1 -29.22 30.13 -5.28
CA MET A 1 -27.75 30.27 -5.10
C MET A 1 -27.36 29.28 -4.02
N GLU A 2 -27.06 28.05 -4.44
CA GLU A 2 -26.36 27.05 -3.64
C GLU A 2 -25.08 26.73 -4.41
N GLY A 3 -23.96 26.64 -3.69
CA GLY A 3 -22.61 26.84 -4.21
C GLY A 3 -22.27 26.02 -5.45
N GLU A 4 -21.67 26.71 -6.41
CA GLU A 4 -21.00 26.14 -7.57
C GLU A 4 -20.06 25.01 -7.13
N LEU A 5 -20.36 23.78 -7.56
CA LEU A 5 -19.40 22.66 -7.62
C LEU A 5 -18.68 22.37 -6.29
N SER A 6 -19.42 22.17 -5.19
CA SER A 6 -18.82 21.85 -3.89
C SER A 6 -18.07 20.50 -3.92
N GLY A 7 -16.78 20.59 -4.25
CA GLY A 7 -15.57 19.82 -3.91
C GLY A 7 -15.61 18.32 -3.62
N ILE A 8 -16.66 17.75 -3.03
CA ILE A 8 -16.61 16.41 -2.41
C ILE A 8 -17.19 15.32 -3.33
N LYS A 9 -17.92 15.67 -4.39
CA LYS A 9 -18.51 14.67 -5.31
C LYS A 9 -17.57 14.20 -6.43
N ASN A 10 -16.52 14.94 -6.74
CA ASN A 10 -15.68 14.66 -7.91
C ASN A 10 -14.61 13.59 -7.60
N GLU A 11 -14.16 13.45 -6.35
CA GLU A 11 -13.06 12.53 -6.02
C GLU A 11 -13.41 11.06 -6.25
N ARG A 12 -14.64 10.64 -5.90
CA ARG A 12 -15.11 9.27 -6.17
C ARG A 12 -15.23 9.00 -7.67
N GLN A 13 -15.67 9.99 -8.43
CA GLN A 13 -15.78 9.91 -9.89
C GLN A 13 -14.39 9.79 -10.52
N ILE A 14 -13.45 10.63 -10.10
CA ILE A 14 -12.07 10.61 -10.57
C ILE A 14 -11.39 9.29 -10.21
N ALA A 15 -11.56 8.80 -8.98
CA ALA A 15 -10.99 7.52 -8.56
C ALA A 15 -11.48 6.36 -9.44
N TRP A 16 -12.77 6.36 -9.82
CA TRP A 16 -13.35 5.29 -10.62
C TRP A 16 -13.08 5.41 -12.12
N PHE A 17 -13.30 6.60 -12.69
CA PHE A 17 -13.20 6.84 -14.13
C PHE A 17 -11.80 7.25 -14.58
N GLY A 18 -10.93 7.68 -13.67
CA GLY A 18 -9.60 8.25 -13.97
C GLY A 18 -9.63 9.69 -14.47
N PHE A 19 -10.81 10.29 -14.59
CA PHE A 19 -11.01 11.68 -15.02
C PHE A 19 -12.29 12.25 -14.40
N SER A 20 -12.44 13.57 -14.47
CA SER A 20 -13.66 14.24 -14.01
C SER A 20 -14.67 14.43 -15.14
N ALA A 21 -15.97 14.41 -14.82
CA ALA A 21 -17.02 14.72 -15.79
C ALA A 21 -16.84 16.09 -16.46
N VAL A 22 -16.25 17.04 -15.73
CA VAL A 22 -15.91 18.38 -16.26
C VAL A 22 -14.80 18.29 -17.30
N SER A 23 -13.68 17.64 -17.00
CA SER A 23 -12.56 17.48 -17.95
C SER A 23 -12.98 16.73 -19.20
N PHE A 24 -13.85 15.73 -19.09
CA PHE A 24 -14.42 15.05 -20.25
C PHE A 24 -15.19 16.02 -21.16
N ASN A 25 -16.07 16.85 -20.57
CA ASN A 25 -16.86 17.80 -21.32
C ASN A 25 -15.99 18.86 -22.03
N ASP A 26 -14.91 19.31 -21.38
CA ASP A 26 -13.97 20.25 -21.97
C ASP A 26 -13.21 19.61 -23.15
N CYS A 27 -12.84 18.33 -23.07
CA CYS A 27 -12.28 17.59 -24.20
C CYS A 27 -13.25 17.49 -25.38
N VAL A 28 -14.53 17.20 -25.13
CA VAL A 28 -15.55 17.15 -26.20
C VAL A 28 -15.76 18.51 -26.84
N PHE A 29 -15.77 19.58 -26.05
CA PHE A 29 -15.87 20.94 -26.58
C PHE A 29 -14.66 21.30 -27.46
N ASN A 30 -13.45 20.99 -27.01
CA ASN A 30 -12.24 21.25 -27.79
C ASN A 30 -12.24 20.44 -29.10
N ALA A 31 -12.61 19.15 -29.05
CA ALA A 31 -12.72 18.33 -30.25
C ALA A 31 -13.76 18.89 -31.25
N PHE A 32 -14.86 19.46 -30.76
CA PHE A 32 -15.83 20.16 -31.60
C PHE A 32 -15.24 21.42 -32.26
N VAL A 33 -14.52 22.24 -31.49
CA VAL A 33 -13.83 23.44 -32.00
C VAL A 33 -12.81 23.06 -33.08
N ASP A 34 -11.97 22.07 -32.79
CA ASP A 34 -10.91 21.61 -33.71
C ASP A 34 -11.51 21.06 -35.00
N SER A 35 -12.58 20.26 -34.90
CA SER A 35 -13.28 19.72 -36.06
C SER A 35 -13.91 20.82 -36.92
N TRP A 36 -14.45 21.87 -36.28
CA TRP A 36 -15.01 23.01 -37.00
C TRP A 36 -13.91 23.80 -37.74
N GLU A 37 -12.78 24.03 -37.08
CA GLU A 37 -11.63 24.69 -37.71
C GLU A 37 -11.10 23.88 -38.91
N GLU A 38 -11.03 22.55 -38.78
CA GLU A 38 -10.62 21.66 -39.86
C GLU A 38 -11.58 21.78 -41.07
N VAL A 39 -12.89 21.67 -40.85
CA VAL A 39 -13.90 21.85 -41.91
C VAL A 39 -13.78 23.22 -42.58
N CYS A 40 -13.58 24.28 -41.79
CA CYS A 40 -13.34 25.62 -42.33
C CYS A 40 -12.10 25.66 -43.25
N ASN A 41 -11.00 25.06 -42.79
CA ASN A 41 -9.73 25.05 -43.51
C ASN A 41 -9.70 24.15 -44.75
N GLU A 42 -10.57 23.15 -44.82
CA GLU A 42 -10.70 22.26 -45.98
C GLU A 42 -11.70 22.80 -47.01
N GLU A 43 -12.95 23.04 -46.61
CA GLU A 43 -14.02 23.42 -47.54
C GLU A 43 -13.95 24.89 -47.96
N PHE A 44 -13.49 25.77 -47.05
CA PHE A 44 -13.48 27.22 -47.27
C PHE A 44 -12.09 27.79 -47.51
N ARG A 45 -11.06 26.95 -47.72
CA ARG A 45 -9.66 27.36 -47.92
C ARG A 45 -9.48 28.52 -48.90
N GLY A 46 -10.18 28.47 -50.04
CA GLY A 46 -10.12 29.49 -51.08
C GLY A 46 -10.82 30.81 -50.71
N LYS A 47 -11.85 30.76 -49.86
CA LYS A 47 -12.57 31.94 -49.35
C LYS A 47 -11.85 32.57 -48.15
N LEU A 48 -11.28 31.74 -47.27
CA LEU A 48 -10.48 32.17 -46.12
C LEU A 48 -9.28 33.05 -46.52
N LYS A 49 -8.61 32.74 -47.64
CA LYS A 49 -7.52 33.55 -48.18
C LYS A 49 -7.93 34.96 -48.62
N LYS A 50 -9.22 35.19 -48.87
CA LYS A 50 -9.77 36.49 -49.28
C LYS A 50 -10.32 37.29 -48.11
N PHE A 51 -10.44 36.69 -46.93
CA PHE A 51 -10.90 37.37 -45.74
C PHE A 51 -9.78 38.18 -45.11
N ASN A 52 -10.12 39.36 -44.59
CA ASN A 52 -9.27 40.03 -43.63
C ASN A 52 -9.33 39.27 -42.28
N GLU A 53 -8.39 39.57 -41.39
CA GLU A 53 -8.24 38.84 -40.13
C GLU A 53 -9.52 38.85 -39.27
N LYS A 54 -10.22 39.99 -39.24
CA LYS A 54 -11.51 40.12 -38.54
C LYS A 54 -12.59 39.20 -39.11
N ALA A 55 -12.81 39.22 -40.42
CA ALA A 55 -13.81 38.36 -41.08
C ALA A 55 -13.47 36.87 -40.94
N ARG A 56 -12.19 36.52 -40.85
CA ARG A 56 -11.75 35.15 -40.57
C ARG A 56 -12.13 34.70 -39.17
N VAL A 57 -11.90 35.55 -38.16
CA VAL A 57 -12.30 35.27 -36.77
C VAL A 57 -13.83 35.17 -36.64
N ASP A 58 -14.56 36.09 -37.27
CA ASP A 58 -16.04 36.07 -37.24
C ASP A 58 -16.60 34.78 -37.89
N PHE A 59 -15.96 34.29 -38.94
CA PHE A 59 -16.34 33.03 -39.59
C PHE A 59 -16.00 31.79 -38.74
N LEU A 60 -14.79 31.72 -38.18
CA LEU A 60 -14.40 30.62 -37.31
C LEU A 60 -15.23 30.57 -36.03
N SER A 61 -15.65 31.73 -35.53
CA SER A 61 -16.51 31.83 -34.35
C SER A 61 -18.01 31.66 -34.64
N PHE A 62 -18.39 31.45 -35.90
CA PHE A 62 -19.79 31.42 -36.34
C PHE A 62 -20.69 30.47 -35.53
N PRO A 63 -20.28 29.21 -35.22
CA PRO A 63 -21.11 28.31 -34.41
C PRO A 63 -21.34 28.83 -32.99
N PHE A 64 -20.45 29.67 -32.47
CA PHE A 64 -20.50 30.20 -31.11
C PHE A 64 -21.25 31.54 -30.99
N LEU A 65 -21.63 32.15 -32.12
CA LEU A 65 -22.48 33.35 -32.13
C LEU A 65 -23.91 33.02 -31.67
N ASP A 66 -24.37 31.80 -31.92
CA ASP A 66 -25.66 31.33 -31.44
C ASP A 66 -25.56 30.81 -30.00
N LYS A 67 -26.34 31.43 -29.11
CA LYS A 67 -26.50 30.99 -27.72
C LYS A 67 -27.08 29.57 -27.60
N SER A 68 -27.67 29.02 -28.65
CA SER A 68 -28.14 27.63 -28.69
C SER A 68 -27.00 26.63 -28.45
N MET A 69 -25.83 26.86 -29.04
CA MET A 69 -24.66 25.99 -28.88
C MET A 69 -24.11 26.05 -27.46
N GLU A 70 -24.02 27.25 -26.89
CA GLU A 70 -23.64 27.42 -25.49
C GLU A 70 -24.62 26.69 -24.54
N LYS A 71 -25.93 26.78 -24.82
CA LYS A 71 -26.96 26.05 -24.05
C LYS A 71 -26.81 24.54 -24.19
N LEU A 72 -26.53 24.04 -25.40
CA LEU A 72 -26.32 22.62 -25.66
C LEU A 72 -25.15 22.07 -24.84
N PHE A 73 -23.98 22.71 -24.90
CA PHE A 73 -22.81 22.29 -24.13
C PHE A 73 -23.03 22.41 -22.62
N LYS A 74 -23.76 23.44 -22.14
CA LYS A 74 -24.14 23.53 -20.73
C LYS A 74 -25.08 22.39 -20.31
N MET A 75 -26.02 22.00 -21.16
CA MET A 75 -26.94 20.89 -20.89
C MET A 75 -26.18 19.56 -20.88
N MET A 76 -25.31 19.33 -21.87
CA MET A 76 -24.43 18.16 -21.93
C MET A 76 -23.56 18.06 -20.67
N LYS A 77 -22.92 19.16 -20.27
CA LYS A 77 -22.12 19.21 -19.03
C LYS A 77 -22.92 18.79 -17.81
N ARG A 78 -24.15 19.30 -17.66
CA ARG A 78 -25.02 18.92 -16.54
C ARG A 78 -25.38 17.44 -16.59
N TYR A 79 -25.78 16.93 -17.75
CA TYR A 79 -26.17 15.53 -17.92
C TYR A 79 -25.00 14.57 -17.64
N CYS A 80 -23.80 14.91 -18.12
CA CYS A 80 -22.58 14.17 -17.82
C CYS A 80 -22.31 14.09 -16.30
N VAL A 81 -22.45 15.23 -15.59
CA VAL A 81 -22.17 15.31 -14.14
C VAL A 81 -23.26 14.63 -13.30
N SER A 82 -24.52 14.74 -13.69
CA SER A 82 -25.67 14.31 -12.88
C SER A 82 -26.11 12.88 -13.15
N ASP A 83 -25.99 12.40 -14.39
CA ASP A 83 -26.59 11.14 -14.82
C ASP A 83 -25.55 10.12 -15.33
N ILE A 84 -24.59 10.54 -16.16
CA ILE A 84 -23.66 9.59 -16.81
C ILE A 84 -22.51 9.19 -15.88
N PHE A 85 -21.76 10.17 -15.38
CA PHE A 85 -20.57 9.94 -14.55
C PHE A 85 -20.87 10.06 -13.05
N ASN A 86 -22.15 10.14 -12.70
CA ASN A 86 -22.55 10.20 -11.31
C ASN A 86 -22.47 8.82 -10.66
N LEU A 87 -21.73 8.73 -9.56
CA LEU A 87 -21.69 7.55 -8.72
C LEU A 87 -22.62 7.80 -7.53
N PRO A 88 -23.73 7.05 -7.41
CA PRO A 88 -24.63 7.21 -6.29
C PRO A 88 -23.91 6.97 -4.96
N ASP A 89 -24.25 7.76 -3.94
CA ASP A 89 -23.61 7.64 -2.63
C ASP A 89 -23.82 6.27 -1.97
N SER A 90 -24.90 5.57 -2.36
CA SER A 90 -25.23 4.20 -1.95
C SER A 90 -24.27 3.14 -2.52
N VAL A 91 -23.52 3.44 -3.57
CA VAL A 91 -22.60 2.50 -4.22
C VAL A 91 -21.21 2.66 -3.64
N THR A 92 -20.73 1.67 -2.89
CA THR A 92 -19.32 1.64 -2.45
C THR A 92 -18.43 1.10 -3.57
N LEU A 93 -17.40 1.87 -3.94
CA LEU A 93 -16.39 1.41 -4.90
C LEU A 93 -15.63 0.20 -4.33
N PRO A 94 -15.26 -0.80 -5.16
CA PRO A 94 -14.56 -2.00 -4.71
C PRO A 94 -13.29 -1.71 -3.90
N GLU A 95 -12.54 -0.68 -4.31
CA GLU A 95 -11.30 -0.23 -3.65
C GLU A 95 -11.55 0.29 -2.24
N CYS A 96 -12.70 0.92 -2.01
CA CYS A 96 -13.08 1.48 -0.70
C CYS A 96 -13.72 0.45 0.23
N LYS A 97 -14.04 -0.76 -0.24
CA LYS A 97 -14.76 -1.77 0.57
C LYS A 97 -13.98 -2.17 1.82
N GLN A 98 -12.67 -2.37 1.72
CA GLN A 98 -11.85 -2.76 2.88
C GLN A 98 -11.80 -1.63 3.92
N MET A 99 -11.70 -0.39 3.47
CA MET A 99 -11.70 0.79 4.34
C MET A 99 -13.05 0.96 5.03
N GLN A 100 -14.16 0.71 4.32
CA GLN A 100 -15.51 0.76 4.89
C GLN A 100 -15.74 -0.35 5.93
N ILE A 101 -15.24 -1.56 5.67
CA ILE A 101 -15.27 -2.68 6.62
C ILE A 101 -14.40 -2.38 7.84
N ALA A 102 -13.22 -1.79 7.65
CA ALA A 102 -12.33 -1.37 8.72
C ALA A 102 -12.99 -0.29 9.59
N ALA A 103 -13.54 0.77 8.99
CA ALA A 103 -14.28 1.82 9.70
C ALA A 103 -15.50 1.27 10.47
N ALA A 104 -16.25 0.34 9.87
CA ALA A 104 -17.37 -0.31 10.54
C ALA A 104 -16.94 -1.21 11.72
N LYS A 105 -15.78 -1.88 11.61
CA LYS A 105 -15.20 -2.69 12.70
C LYS A 105 -14.53 -1.84 13.78
N GLU A 106 -13.93 -0.71 13.42
CA GLU A 106 -13.30 0.24 14.34
C GLU A 106 -14.31 1.14 15.05
N ALA A 107 -15.51 1.33 14.51
CA ALA A 107 -16.62 1.96 15.24
C ALA A 107 -16.94 1.25 16.57
N THR A 108 -16.52 -0.01 16.74
CA THR A 108 -16.65 -0.79 17.99
C THR A 108 -15.37 -0.89 18.82
N LYS A 109 -14.20 -0.46 18.32
CA LYS A 109 -12.94 -0.41 19.08
C LYS A 109 -12.24 0.92 18.87
N ASN A 110 -12.25 1.74 19.92
CA ASN A 110 -11.57 3.02 19.98
C ASN A 110 -10.10 2.89 19.53
N GLN A 111 -9.66 3.65 18.54
CA GLN A 111 -8.30 3.57 17.95
C GLN A 111 -7.20 3.59 19.02
N ALA A 112 -7.36 4.44 20.05
CA ALA A 112 -6.47 4.52 21.19
C ALA A 112 -6.34 3.20 21.99
N GLN A 113 -7.40 2.40 22.02
CA GLN A 113 -7.40 1.09 22.68
C GLN A 113 -6.63 0.05 21.85
N ALA A 114 -6.74 0.11 20.52
CA ALA A 114 -5.95 -0.74 19.62
C ALA A 114 -4.45 -0.40 19.70
N GLU A 115 -4.10 0.88 19.75
CA GLU A 115 -2.71 1.33 19.94
C GLU A 115 -2.14 0.89 21.29
N LYS A 116 -2.94 0.98 22.37
CA LYS A 116 -2.54 0.52 23.70
C LYS A 116 -2.35 -1.00 23.76
N GLU A 117 -3.22 -1.76 23.09
CA GLU A 117 -3.09 -3.21 23.00
C GLU A 117 -1.84 -3.62 22.21
N LEU A 118 -1.56 -2.93 21.10
CA LEU A 118 -0.34 -3.13 20.30
C LEU A 118 0.92 -2.84 21.12
N ALA A 119 0.96 -1.73 21.84
CA ALA A 119 2.09 -1.36 22.70
C ALA A 119 2.32 -2.42 23.80
N ALA A 120 1.26 -2.93 24.42
CA ALA A 120 1.35 -4.00 25.42
C ALA A 120 1.90 -5.30 24.82
N LYS A 121 1.49 -5.67 23.59
CA LYS A 121 2.02 -6.85 22.90
C LYS A 121 3.49 -6.69 22.53
N LEU A 122 3.90 -5.51 22.09
CA LEU A 122 5.32 -5.21 21.79
C LEU A 122 6.19 -5.33 23.04
N GLU A 123 5.71 -4.85 24.19
CA GLU A 123 6.44 -4.98 25.45
C GLU A 123 6.53 -6.44 25.91
N GLN A 124 5.46 -7.23 25.74
CA GLN A 124 5.51 -8.68 25.99
C GLN A 124 6.54 -9.38 25.10
N ILE A 125 6.62 -9.03 23.81
CA ILE A 125 7.63 -9.57 22.90
C ILE A 125 9.04 -9.20 23.38
N ARG A 126 9.26 -7.97 23.85
CA ARG A 126 10.54 -7.54 24.40
C ARG A 126 10.97 -8.37 25.60
N LEU A 127 10.07 -8.58 26.57
CA LEU A 127 10.32 -9.40 27.75
C LEU A 127 10.62 -10.86 27.40
N LEU A 128 9.86 -11.43 26.45
CA LEU A 128 10.11 -12.79 25.98
C LEU A 128 11.48 -12.94 25.31
N ARG A 129 11.92 -11.94 24.53
CA ARG A 129 13.27 -11.94 23.94
C ARG A 129 14.36 -11.96 25.01
N ILE A 130 14.24 -11.15 26.06
CA ILE A 130 15.18 -11.15 27.19
C ILE A 130 15.22 -12.54 27.84
N LYS A 131 14.05 -13.12 28.14
CA LYS A 131 13.94 -14.44 28.77
C LYS A 131 14.55 -15.56 27.91
N ILE A 132 14.44 -15.47 26.58
CA ILE A 132 15.08 -16.42 25.67
C ILE A 132 16.61 -16.32 25.77
N VAL A 133 17.15 -15.11 25.83
CA VAL A 133 18.61 -14.89 25.98
C VAL A 133 19.10 -15.44 27.32
N GLU A 134 18.39 -15.15 28.41
CA GLU A 134 18.72 -15.68 29.75
C GLU A 134 18.72 -17.22 29.77
N ARG A 135 17.70 -17.85 29.19
CA ARG A 135 17.65 -19.31 29.07
C ARG A 135 18.78 -19.87 28.23
N ARG A 136 19.16 -19.19 27.15
CA ARG A 136 20.29 -19.60 26.31
C ARG A 136 21.60 -19.54 27.08
N ASN A 137 21.84 -18.48 27.85
CA ASN A 137 23.01 -18.35 28.70
C ASN A 137 23.04 -19.46 29.77
N HIS A 138 21.89 -19.78 30.36
CA HIS A 138 21.80 -20.86 31.34
C HIS A 138 22.12 -22.22 30.72
N ILE A 139 21.64 -22.50 29.51
CA ILE A 139 21.98 -23.73 28.76
C ILE A 139 23.49 -23.82 28.51
N VAL A 140 24.13 -22.71 28.12
CA VAL A 140 25.59 -22.67 27.91
C VAL A 140 26.33 -23.01 29.21
N ALA A 141 25.97 -22.37 30.33
CA ALA A 141 26.61 -22.63 31.63
C ALA A 141 26.44 -24.09 32.10
N VAL A 142 25.25 -24.68 31.86
CA VAL A 142 25.01 -26.11 32.16
C VAL A 142 25.86 -27.00 31.27
N ASN A 143 25.99 -26.70 29.97
CA ASN A 143 26.82 -27.47 29.05
C ASN A 143 28.30 -27.40 29.43
N GLU A 144 28.82 -26.22 29.80
CA GLU A 144 30.19 -26.05 30.30
C GLU A 144 30.43 -26.92 31.55
N SER A 145 29.44 -26.98 32.46
CA SER A 145 29.52 -27.85 33.63
C SER A 145 29.53 -29.34 33.29
N ILE A 146 28.75 -29.75 32.27
CA ILE A 146 28.73 -31.12 31.76
C ILE A 146 30.08 -31.51 31.14
N GLU A 147 30.72 -30.60 30.40
CA GLU A 147 32.05 -30.83 29.82
C GLU A 147 33.10 -31.09 30.90
N VAL A 148 33.12 -30.29 31.97
CA VAL A 148 34.01 -30.49 33.12
C VAL A 148 33.78 -31.87 33.77
N LEU A 149 32.52 -32.26 33.98
CA LEU A 149 32.19 -33.57 34.54
C LEU A 149 32.69 -34.72 33.66
N HIS A 150 32.56 -34.59 32.33
CA HIS A 150 33.11 -35.58 31.40
C HIS A 150 34.64 -35.65 31.40
N GLU A 151 35.34 -34.53 31.58
CA GLU A 151 36.80 -34.55 31.76
C GLU A 151 37.21 -35.24 33.07
N MET A 152 36.49 -34.99 34.16
CA MET A 152 36.70 -35.67 35.43
C MET A 152 36.47 -37.18 35.32
N GLU A 153 35.37 -37.60 34.69
CA GLU A 153 35.04 -39.00 34.41
C GLU A 153 36.18 -39.70 33.62
N LYS A 154 36.66 -39.07 32.54
CA LYS A 154 37.81 -39.57 31.77
C LYS A 154 39.08 -39.66 32.62
N GLY A 155 39.30 -38.71 33.52
CA GLY A 155 40.43 -38.73 34.46
C GLY A 155 40.37 -39.92 35.42
N GLU A 156 39.19 -40.18 35.99
CA GLU A 156 38.95 -41.35 36.86
C GLU A 156 39.16 -42.67 36.11
N GLU A 157 38.61 -42.81 34.89
CA GLU A 157 38.84 -44.01 34.07
C GLU A 157 40.32 -44.26 33.80
N GLN A 158 41.10 -43.21 33.55
CA GLN A 158 42.55 -43.32 33.34
C GLN A 158 43.29 -43.74 34.62
N LEU A 159 42.88 -43.24 35.79
CA LEU A 159 43.44 -43.64 37.08
C LEU A 159 43.14 -45.12 37.38
N ILE A 160 41.92 -45.58 37.11
CA ILE A 160 41.53 -46.99 37.26
C ILE A 160 42.37 -47.89 36.33
N LYS A 161 42.52 -47.50 35.04
CA LYS A 161 43.37 -48.24 34.08
C LYS A 161 44.84 -48.27 34.50
N ARG A 162 45.37 -47.19 35.09
CA ARG A 162 46.75 -47.15 35.64
C ARG A 162 46.90 -48.04 36.87
N LYS A 163 45.93 -48.04 37.79
CA LYS A 163 45.94 -48.90 38.99
C LYS A 163 45.97 -50.38 38.62
N ASN A 164 45.24 -50.78 37.58
CA ASN A 164 45.25 -52.16 37.08
C ASN A 164 46.60 -52.55 36.44
N LYS A 165 47.32 -51.62 35.79
CA LYS A 165 48.66 -51.88 35.24
C LYS A 165 49.76 -52.04 36.31
N VAL A 166 49.62 -51.42 37.48
CA VAL A 166 50.62 -51.52 38.57
C VAL A 166 50.50 -52.86 39.33
N LEU A 167 49.33 -53.51 39.30
CA LEU A 167 49.10 -54.80 39.95
C LEU A 167 49.74 -56.00 39.22
N ASP A 168 50.09 -55.86 37.94
CA ASP A 168 50.76 -56.89 37.12
C ASP A 168 52.29 -56.68 37.00
N SER A 169 52.94 -56.21 38.07
CA SER A 169 54.40 -56.25 38.15
C SER A 169 54.85 -57.67 38.58
N PRO A 170 55.61 -58.41 37.76
CA PRO A 170 55.96 -59.79 38.08
C PRO A 170 57.09 -59.88 39.13
N ALA A 171 56.85 -60.75 40.10
CA ALA A 171 57.83 -61.38 41.02
C ALA A 171 58.17 -60.70 42.37
N ARG A 172 57.28 -60.90 43.35
CA ARG A 172 57.67 -61.69 44.54
C ARG A 172 57.05 -63.08 44.40
N LYS A 173 57.70 -63.99 43.68
CA LYS A 173 57.50 -65.42 43.91
C LYS A 173 58.37 -65.81 45.11
N MET A 174 57.73 -66.36 46.13
CA MET A 174 58.26 -66.85 47.41
C MET A 174 59.44 -67.85 47.20
N SER A 175 60.55 -67.81 47.97
CA SER A 175 60.80 -68.44 49.31
C SER A 175 60.59 -69.97 49.30
N PRO A 176 61.42 -70.88 49.91
CA PRO A 176 62.05 -70.80 51.24
C PRO A 176 63.44 -71.51 51.41
N VAL A 177 63.96 -71.55 52.65
CA VAL A 177 65.10 -72.34 53.23
C VAL A 177 66.43 -72.38 52.45
#